data_AF-A0A2H9L7E9-F1
#
_entry.id   AF-A0A2H9L7E9-F1
#
_cell.length_a   1.000
_cell.length_b   1.000
_cell.length_c   1.000
_cell.angle_alpha   90.00
_cell.angle_beta   90.00
_cell.angle_gamma   90.00
#
_symmetry.space_group_name_H-M   'P 1'
#
loop_
_entity.id
_entity.type
_entity.pdbx_description
1 polymer ?
#
loop_
_entity_poly.entity_id
_entity_poly.type
_entity_poly.pdbx_seq_one_letter_code
_entity_poly.pdbx_strand_id
1 'polypeptide(L)'
;MRGLKFNVIFVMLLVFVGLAAAQATGSAGLMSAIGNLCKLVSTLLPTVALLMIIAAGVLYAAGQFMGAETRARASVWATAMLTGAVIAVLIAVIAPWLLKLVWGTGGTTFATTC
;
A
#
# COMPACT_ATOMS: atom_id res chain seq x y z
N MET A 1 -9.43 31.80 -20.12
CA MET A 1 -10.68 31.11 -19.69
C MET A 1 -11.13 29.93 -20.58
N ARG A 2 -10.61 29.72 -21.80
CA ARG A 2 -11.02 28.60 -22.68
C ARG A 2 -10.45 27.22 -22.27
N GLY A 3 -9.22 27.15 -21.74
CA GLY A 3 -8.62 25.88 -21.28
C GLY A 3 -9.26 25.26 -20.04
N LEU A 4 -9.84 26.10 -19.15
CA LEU A 4 -10.50 25.62 -17.94
C LEU A 4 -11.79 24.84 -18.26
N LYS A 5 -12.56 25.29 -19.26
CA LYS A 5 -13.79 24.61 -19.69
C LYS A 5 -13.53 23.22 -20.26
N PHE A 6 -12.42 23.06 -21.01
CA PHE A 6 -12.05 21.77 -21.60
C PHE A 6 -11.57 20.77 -20.53
N ASN A 7 -10.74 21.21 -19.57
CA ASN A 7 -10.32 20.37 -18.45
C ASN A 7 -11.50 19.96 -17.55
N VAL A 8 -12.46 20.85 -17.31
CA VAL A 8 -13.65 20.52 -16.51
C VAL A 8 -14.51 19.46 -17.22
N ILE A 9 -14.70 19.59 -18.53
CA ILE A 9 -15.45 18.60 -19.33
C ILE A 9 -14.72 17.24 -19.33
N PHE A 10 -13.39 17.23 -19.46
CA PHE A 10 -12.60 16.00 -19.43
C PHE A 10 -12.66 15.28 -18.08
N VAL A 11 -12.59 16.03 -16.97
CA VAL A 11 -12.74 15.46 -15.61
C VAL A 11 -14.16 14.94 -15.39
N MET A 12 -15.19 15.66 -15.84
CA MET A 12 -16.58 15.21 -15.77
C MET A 12 -16.79 13.89 -16.53
N LEU A 13 -16.16 13.75 -17.70
CA LEU A 13 -16.25 12.56 -18.54
C LEU A 13 -15.52 11.36 -17.90
N LEU A 14 -14.36 11.60 -17.26
CA LEU A 14 -13.65 10.60 -16.46
C LEU A 14 -14.49 10.10 -15.26
N VAL A 15 -15.16 11.02 -14.56
CA VAL A 15 -16.04 10.66 -13.44
C VAL A 15 -17.26 9.86 -13.93
N PHE A 16 -17.85 10.22 -15.07
CA PHE A 16 -18.99 9.50 -15.64
C PHE A 16 -18.64 8.08 -16.09
N VAL A 17 -17.47 7.89 -16.71
CA VAL A 17 -16.96 6.56 -17.09
C VAL A 17 -16.67 5.71 -15.85
N GLY A 18 -16.08 6.31 -14.81
CA GLY A 18 -15.86 5.63 -13.52
C GLY A 18 -17.17 5.19 -12.85
N LEU A 19 -18.20 6.04 -12.91
CA LEU A 19 -19.51 5.75 -12.32
C LEU A 19 -20.31 4.71 -13.12
N ALA A 20 -20.16 4.67 -14.46
CA ALA A 20 -20.78 3.66 -15.31
C ALA A 20 -20.12 2.28 -15.13
N ALA A 21 -18.80 2.23 -15.00
CA ALA A 21 -18.06 1.00 -14.73
C ALA A 21 -18.39 0.40 -13.36
N ALA A 22 -18.70 1.24 -12.36
CA ALA A 22 -19.11 0.79 -11.03
C ALA A 22 -20.54 0.20 -10.98
N GLN A 23 -21.39 0.46 -11.99
CA GLN A 23 -22.77 -0.03 -12.03
C GLN A 23 -22.93 -1.35 -12.80
N ALA A 24 -22.05 -1.64 -13.76
CA ALA A 24 -22.10 -2.85 -14.57
C ALA A 24 -21.80 -4.14 -13.78
N THR A 25 -21.17 -3.99 -12.61
CA THR A 25 -20.99 -5.05 -11.63
C THR A 25 -21.53 -4.54 -10.31
N GLY A 26 -22.70 -5.03 -9.87
CA GLY A 26 -23.27 -4.65 -8.58
C GLY A 26 -22.30 -4.90 -7.40
N SER A 27 -22.76 -4.68 -6.16
CA SER A 27 -21.98 -4.84 -4.92
C SER A 27 -21.13 -6.13 -4.82
N ALA A 28 -21.49 -7.20 -5.53
CA ALA A 28 -20.70 -8.42 -5.68
C ALA A 28 -19.36 -8.25 -6.44
N GLY A 29 -19.30 -7.44 -7.50
CA GLY A 29 -18.06 -7.17 -8.24
C GLY A 29 -17.08 -6.31 -7.43
N LEU A 30 -17.60 -5.38 -6.65
CA LEU A 30 -16.80 -4.58 -5.73
C LEU A 30 -16.14 -5.45 -4.65
N MET A 31 -16.89 -6.39 -4.06
CA MET A 31 -16.33 -7.34 -3.09
C MET A 31 -15.25 -8.24 -3.72
N SER A 32 -15.44 -8.69 -4.97
CA SER A 32 -14.44 -9.48 -5.70
C SER A 32 -13.18 -8.67 -6.02
N ALA A 33 -13.33 -7.42 -6.46
CA ALA A 33 -12.22 -6.53 -6.74
C ALA A 33 -11.41 -6.22 -5.47
N ILE A 34 -12.07 -5.98 -4.34
CA ILE A 34 -11.40 -5.73 -3.07
C ILE A 34 -10.70 -7.00 -2.55
N GLY A 35 -11.30 -8.18 -2.71
CA GLY A 35 -10.65 -9.45 -2.37
C GLY A 35 -9.37 -9.70 -3.19
N ASN A 36 -9.39 -9.42 -4.49
CA ASN A 36 -8.21 -9.54 -5.35
C ASN A 36 -7.13 -8.52 -4.99
N LEU A 37 -7.52 -7.28 -4.67
CA LEU A 37 -6.60 -6.27 -4.18
C LEU A 37 -5.95 -6.72 -2.87
N CYS A 38 -6.71 -7.35 -1.99
CA CYS A 38 -6.20 -7.82 -0.70
C CYS A 38 -5.21 -8.98 -0.85
N LYS A 39 -5.48 -9.94 -1.75
CA LYS A 39 -4.54 -11.00 -2.09
C LYS A 39 -3.26 -10.44 -2.71
N LEU A 40 -3.38 -9.46 -3.60
CA LEU A 40 -2.24 -8.76 -4.17
C LEU A 40 -1.40 -8.11 -3.07
N VAL A 41 -2.02 -7.33 -2.18
CA VAL A 41 -1.33 -6.65 -1.08
C VAL A 41 -0.70 -7.65 -0.11
N SER A 42 -1.39 -8.74 0.25
CA SER A 42 -0.90 -9.74 1.19
C SER A 42 0.25 -10.58 0.65
N THR A 43 0.34 -10.76 -0.68
CA THR A 43 1.46 -11.46 -1.32
C THR A 43 2.65 -10.54 -1.58
N LEU A 44 2.41 -9.27 -1.91
CA LEU A 44 3.45 -8.28 -2.15
C LEU A 44 4.09 -7.75 -0.87
N LEU A 45 3.32 -7.51 0.19
CA LEU A 45 3.81 -6.96 1.46
C LEU A 45 5.02 -7.70 2.03
N PRO A 46 4.99 -9.03 2.23
CA PRO A 46 6.13 -9.74 2.82
C PRO A 46 7.36 -9.71 1.90
N THR A 47 7.15 -9.78 0.57
CA THR A 47 8.23 -9.70 -0.42
C THR A 47 8.92 -8.34 -0.37
N VAL A 48 8.15 -7.25 -0.34
CA VAL A 48 8.69 -5.89 -0.28
C VAL A 48 9.34 -5.61 1.08
N ALA A 49 8.76 -6.09 2.18
CA ALA A 49 9.34 -5.95 3.51
C ALA A 49 10.72 -6.63 3.60
N LEU A 50 10.86 -7.83 3.07
CA LEU A 50 12.14 -8.53 3.01
C LEU A 50 13.17 -7.75 2.20
N LEU A 51 12.79 -7.25 1.02
CA LEU A 51 13.67 -6.44 0.17
C LEU A 51 14.11 -5.15 0.86
N MET A 52 13.22 -4.49 1.61
CA MET A 52 13.55 -3.28 2.37
C MET A 52 14.54 -3.54 3.51
N ILE A 53 14.42 -4.68 4.19
CA ILE A 53 15.39 -5.09 5.24
C ILE A 53 16.77 -5.33 4.62
N ILE A 54 16.83 -6.06 3.49
CA ILE A 54 18.09 -6.33 2.79
C ILE A 54 18.70 -5.01 2.28
N ALA A 55 17.89 -4.16 1.65
CA ALA A 55 18.33 -2.86 1.16
C ALA A 55 18.88 -1.97 2.29
N ALA A 56 18.23 -1.97 3.46
CA ALA A 56 18.72 -1.24 4.63
C ALA A 56 20.11 -1.75 5.08
N GLY A 57 20.32 -3.07 5.12
CA GLY A 57 21.62 -3.66 5.45
C GLY A 57 22.71 -3.29 4.44
N VAL A 58 22.40 -3.39 3.15
CA VAL A 58 23.34 -3.04 2.07
C VAL A 58 23.65 -1.54 2.08
N LEU A 59 22.66 -0.66 2.25
CA LEU A 59 22.85 0.79 2.30
C LEU A 59 23.66 1.21 3.54
N TYR A 60 23.43 0.56 4.68
CA TYR A 60 24.24 0.81 5.87
C TYR A 60 25.71 0.43 5.64
N ALA A 61 25.96 -0.75 5.06
CA ALA A 61 27.31 -1.21 4.73
C ALA A 61 27.98 -0.34 3.66
N ALA A 62 27.27 -0.02 2.58
CA ALA A 62 27.73 0.87 1.51
C ALA A 62 28.07 2.27 2.04
N GLY A 63 27.27 2.78 2.97
CA GLY A 63 27.50 4.06 3.63
C GLY A 63 28.82 4.13 4.42
N GLN A 64 29.37 2.99 4.87
CA GLN A 64 30.68 2.96 5.55
C GLN A 64 31.86 3.14 4.59
N PHE A 65 31.69 2.80 3.31
CA PHE A 65 32.73 2.96 2.29
C PHE A 65 32.72 4.36 1.65
N MET A 66 31.71 5.18 1.93
CA MET A 66 31.58 6.51 1.38
C MET A 66 32.01 7.60 2.37
N GLY A 67 32.28 8.80 1.86
CA GLY A 67 32.75 9.95 2.65
C GLY A 67 31.80 10.38 3.77
N ALA A 68 32.28 11.23 4.67
CA ALA A 68 31.58 11.62 5.90
C ALA A 68 30.15 12.14 5.68
N GLU A 69 29.92 12.88 4.59
CA GLU A 69 28.61 13.46 4.25
C GLU A 69 27.60 12.41 3.76
N THR A 70 28.07 11.42 2.99
CA THR A 70 27.24 10.34 2.42
C THR A 70 27.03 9.22 3.42
N ARG A 71 27.98 8.97 4.33
CA ARG A 71 27.81 8.09 5.49
C ARG A 71 26.68 8.53 6.40
N ALA A 72 26.60 9.84 6.68
CA ALA A 72 25.54 10.41 7.51
C ALA A 72 24.16 10.28 6.84
N ARG A 73 24.06 10.50 5.53
CA ARG A 73 22.78 10.38 4.81
C ARG A 73 22.36 8.92 4.59
N ALA A 74 23.30 8.03 4.27
CA ALA A 74 23.05 6.61 4.06
C ALA A 74 22.55 5.91 5.34
N SER A 75 23.10 6.26 6.50
CA SER A 75 22.63 5.71 7.78
C SER A 75 21.20 6.16 8.12
N VAL A 76 20.84 7.41 7.85
CA VAL A 76 19.45 7.89 8.01
C VAL A 76 18.49 7.12 7.09
N TRP A 77 18.87 6.91 5.83
CA TRP A 77 18.02 6.18 4.89
C TRP A 77 17.87 4.70 5.27
N ALA A 78 18.96 4.05 5.72
CA ALA A 78 18.91 2.68 6.19
C ALA A 78 17.99 2.52 7.42
N THR A 79 18.05 3.44 8.38
CA THR A 79 17.17 3.40 9.56
C THR A 79 15.69 3.66 9.21
N ALA A 80 15.41 4.56 8.27
CA ALA A 80 14.06 4.80 7.77
C ALA A 80 13.49 3.56 7.05
N MET A 81 14.31 2.88 6.25
CA MET A 81 13.91 1.63 5.58
C MET A 81 13.67 0.49 6.58
N LEU A 82 14.55 0.33 7.56
CA LEU A 82 14.41 -0.70 8.60
C LEU A 82 13.14 -0.47 9.43
N THR A 83 12.94 0.75 9.93
CA THR A 83 11.76 1.08 10.76
C THR A 83 10.47 0.99 9.97
N GLY A 84 10.45 1.45 8.71
CA GLY A 84 9.30 1.28 7.82
C GLY A 84 8.95 -0.18 7.57
N ALA A 85 9.95 -1.05 7.35
CA ALA A 85 9.74 -2.48 7.18
C ALA A 85 9.19 -3.14 8.45
N VAL A 86 9.74 -2.82 9.62
CA VAL A 86 9.27 -3.34 10.91
C VAL A 86 7.83 -2.92 11.18
N ILE A 87 7.49 -1.64 10.98
CA ILE A 87 6.13 -1.14 11.18
C ILE A 87 5.15 -1.81 10.20
N ALA A 88 5.53 -1.98 8.93
CA ALA A 88 4.67 -2.64 7.94
C ALA A 88 4.34 -4.09 8.33
N VAL A 89 5.33 -4.85 8.80
CA VAL A 89 5.14 -6.22 9.31
C VAL A 89 4.23 -6.22 10.54
N LEU A 90 4.45 -5.28 11.46
CA LEU A 90 3.66 -5.15 12.68
C LEU A 90 2.19 -4.85 12.38
N ILE A 91 1.93 -3.95 11.43
CA ILE A 91 0.58 -3.64 10.95
C ILE A 91 -0.04 -4.87 10.29
N ALA A 92 0.69 -5.59 9.43
CA ALA A 92 0.16 -6.77 8.74
C ALA A 92 -0.31 -7.87 9.71
N VAL A 93 0.36 -8.03 10.85
CA VAL A 93 -0.02 -9.01 11.88
C VAL A 93 -1.18 -8.51 12.75
N ILE A 94 -1.17 -7.24 13.14
CA ILE A 94 -2.14 -6.69 14.10
C ILE A 94 -3.47 -6.30 13.43
N ALA A 95 -3.44 -5.85 12.16
CA ALA A 95 -4.61 -5.42 11.41
C ALA A 95 -5.75 -6.45 11.40
N PRO A 96 -5.56 -7.74 11.04
CA PRO A 96 -6.67 -8.70 11.02
C PRO A 96 -7.28 -8.95 12.40
N TRP A 97 -6.50 -8.81 13.48
CA TRP A 97 -7.01 -8.93 14.85
C TRP A 97 -7.88 -7.72 15.23
N LEU A 98 -7.43 -6.49 14.93
CA LEU A 98 -8.21 -5.27 15.17
C LEU A 98 -9.53 -5.28 14.38
N LEU A 99 -9.49 -5.73 13.12
CA LEU A 99 -10.68 -5.79 12.27
C LEU A 99 -11.74 -6.77 12.81
N LYS A 100 -11.31 -7.90 13.40
CA LYS A 100 -12.20 -8.85 14.07
C LYS A 100 -12.82 -8.27 15.35
N LEU A 101 -12.07 -7.44 16.08
CA LEU A 101 -12.53 -6.80 17.31
C LEU A 101 -13.59 -5.71 17.03
N VAL A 102 -13.42 -4.92 15.98
CA VAL A 102 -14.28 -3.76 15.66
C VAL A 102 -15.55 -4.15 14.91
N TRP A 103 -15.49 -5.07 13.95
CA TRP A 103 -16.65 -5.41 13.10
C TRP A 103 -17.48 -6.62 13.56
N GLY A 104 -17.08 -7.31 14.63
CA GLY A 104 -17.76 -8.53 15.09
C GLY A 104 -17.87 -9.59 13.99
N THR A 105 -18.78 -10.56 14.15
CA THR A 105 -18.98 -11.70 13.24
C THR A 105 -19.35 -11.33 11.79
N GLY A 106 -19.71 -10.06 11.51
CA GLY A 106 -19.96 -9.53 10.16
C GLY A 106 -18.70 -9.16 9.36
N GLY A 107 -17.53 -9.04 10.01
CA GLY A 107 -16.23 -8.79 9.36
C GLY A 107 -15.54 -10.07 8.88
N THR A 108 -16.15 -11.23 9.10
CA THR A 108 -15.57 -12.54 8.74
C THR A 108 -15.36 -12.70 7.25
N THR A 109 -16.16 -12.08 6.38
CA THR A 109 -15.96 -12.13 4.92
C THR A 109 -14.74 -11.34 4.47
N PHE A 110 -14.48 -10.15 5.02
CA PHE A 110 -13.26 -9.38 4.69
C PHE A 110 -12.00 -10.03 5.28
N ALA A 111 -12.08 -10.53 6.51
CA ALA A 111 -10.98 -11.20 7.20
C ALA A 111 -10.75 -12.68 6.81
N THR A 112 -11.53 -13.20 5.84
CA THR A 112 -11.25 -14.49 5.16
C THR A 112 -11.09 -14.36 3.65
N THR A 113 -11.46 -13.24 3.03
CA THR A 113 -11.10 -12.92 1.64
C THR A 113 -9.72 -12.27 1.52
N CYS A 114 -9.27 -11.66 2.62
CA CYS A 114 -7.88 -11.42 3.01
C CYS A 114 -7.50 -12.44 4.08
#